data_AF-X1I9B5-F1
#
_entry.id   AF-X1I9B5-F1
#
_cell.length_a   1.000
_cell.length_b   1.000
_cell.length_c   1.000
_cell.angle_alpha   90.00
_cell.angle_beta   90.00
_cell.angle_gamma   90.00
#
_symmetry.space_group_name_H-M   'P 1'
#
loop_
_entity.id
_entity.type
_entity.pdbx_description
1 polymer ?
#
loop_
_entity_poly.entity_id
_entity_poly.type
_entity_poly.pdbx_seq_one_letter_code
_entity_poly.pdbx_strand_id
1 'polypeptide(L)'
;DIIYITGPSGAGKSVLLRELEKSIPASDKVNLNNTKLPTNKTLIDCIKGDFLRGLKLLSTAGLNDVFTVLNQPANLSDGQKYRFRLAMALAAGKKFVFADEFCSELDRITAAVVAYNIHKFAKRARMTFILAGSHEDMLLDLAPDVLVVKELFGQTQVIYKQRTR
;
A
#
# COMPACT_ATOMS: atom_id res chain seq x y z
N ASP A 1 -12.52 1.18 -1.45
CA ASP A 1 -12.34 0.23 -2.58
C ASP A 1 -10.87 0.05 -2.91
N ILE A 2 -10.51 -0.91 -3.76
CA ILE A 2 -9.12 -1.09 -4.21
C ILE A 2 -9.06 -0.92 -5.73
N ILE A 3 -8.26 0.04 -6.17
CA ILE A 3 -7.91 0.26 -7.57
C ILE A 3 -6.45 -0.14 -7.76
N TYR A 4 -6.19 -1.07 -8.68
CA TYR A 4 -4.84 -1.48 -9.04
C TYR A 4 -4.54 -1.12 -10.50
N ILE A 5 -3.42 -0.45 -10.73
CA ILE A 5 -2.94 -0.01 -12.04
C ILE A 5 -1.74 -0.88 -12.41
N THR A 6 -1.89 -1.74 -13.42
CA THR A 6 -0.86 -2.65 -13.92
C THR A 6 -0.44 -2.32 -15.34
N GLY A 7 0.72 -2.84 -15.75
CA GLY A 7 1.29 -2.66 -17.08
C GLY A 7 2.82 -2.69 -17.06
N PRO A 8 3.48 -2.80 -18.23
CA PRO A 8 4.93 -2.78 -18.35
C PRO A 8 5.57 -1.48 -17.83
N SER A 9 6.88 -1.54 -17.56
CA SER A 9 7.66 -0.32 -17.25
C SER A 9 7.57 0.66 -18.41
N GLY A 10 7.47 1.95 -18.11
CA GLY A 10 7.32 3.00 -19.14
C GLY A 10 5.90 3.23 -19.65
N ALA A 11 4.90 2.40 -19.32
CA ALA A 11 3.51 2.60 -19.77
C ALA A 11 2.84 3.88 -19.19
N GLY A 12 3.46 4.52 -18.19
CA GLY A 12 2.95 5.73 -17.56
C GLY A 12 2.04 5.48 -16.35
N LYS A 13 2.17 4.34 -15.67
CA LYS A 13 1.43 4.02 -14.43
C LYS A 13 1.61 5.09 -13.36
N SER A 14 2.86 5.48 -13.09
CA SER A 14 3.21 6.54 -12.14
C SER A 14 2.62 7.89 -12.49
N VAL A 15 2.54 8.22 -13.79
CA VAL A 15 1.92 9.48 -14.26
C VAL A 15 0.43 9.46 -13.96
N LEU A 16 -0.27 8.39 -14.33
CA LEU A 16 -1.70 8.24 -14.03
C LEU A 16 -1.98 8.28 -12.52
N LEU A 17 -1.17 7.59 -11.72
CA LEU A 17 -1.29 7.59 -10.27
C LEU A 17 -1.14 9.01 -9.69
N ARG A 18 -0.17 9.80 -10.17
CA ARG A 18 0.04 11.19 -9.72
C ARG A 18 -1.10 12.11 -10.11
N GLU A 19 -1.67 11.97 -11.31
CA GLU A 19 -2.83 12.77 -11.71
C GLU A 19 -4.08 12.44 -10.89
N LEU A 20 -4.31 11.15 -10.60
CA LEU A 20 -5.35 10.74 -9.66
C LEU A 20 -5.09 11.33 -8.27
N GLU A 21 -3.84 11.29 -7.79
CA GLU A 21 -3.48 11.87 -6.49
C GLU A 21 -3.78 13.37 -6.43
N LYS A 22 -3.47 14.14 -7.48
CA LYS A 22 -3.72 15.59 -7.54
C LYS A 22 -5.21 15.94 -7.43
N SER A 23 -6.10 15.08 -7.93
CA SER A 23 -7.55 15.32 -7.85
C SER A 23 -8.12 15.14 -6.44
N ILE A 24 -7.36 14.58 -5.49
CA ILE A 24 -7.79 14.36 -4.11
C ILE A 24 -7.22 15.44 -3.17
N PRO A 25 -8.04 16.06 -2.29
CA PRO A 25 -7.56 16.99 -1.27
C PRO A 25 -6.48 16.40 -0.36
N ALA A 26 -5.47 17.19 0.00
CA ALA A 26 -4.36 16.74 0.84
C ALA A 26 -4.80 16.26 2.24
N SER A 27 -5.92 16.77 2.76
CA SER A 27 -6.48 16.34 4.05
C SER A 27 -6.94 14.88 4.05
N ASP A 28 -7.29 14.33 2.89
CA ASP A 28 -8.01 13.08 2.74
C ASP A 28 -7.13 11.94 2.20
N LYS A 29 -5.89 12.25 1.80
CA LYS A 29 -4.96 11.30 1.19
C LYS A 29 -3.65 11.12 1.96
N VAL A 30 -3.02 9.98 1.75
CA VAL A 30 -1.63 9.70 2.12
C VAL A 30 -0.97 8.94 0.97
N ASN A 31 0.28 9.28 0.65
CA ASN A 31 1.09 8.54 -0.31
C ASN A 31 2.17 7.76 0.43
N LEU A 32 2.19 6.45 0.22
CA LEU A 32 3.11 5.50 0.84
C LEU A 32 4.58 5.88 0.60
N ASN A 33 4.93 6.16 -0.66
CA ASN A 33 6.29 6.45 -1.07
C ASN A 33 6.81 7.76 -0.44
N ASN A 34 5.90 8.69 -0.12
CA ASN A 34 6.23 9.97 0.51
C ASN A 34 6.15 9.94 2.05
N THR A 35 5.83 8.80 2.65
CA THR A 35 5.70 8.68 4.11
C THR A 35 7.08 8.69 4.76
N LYS A 36 7.39 9.79 5.46
CA LYS A 36 8.69 10.01 6.12
C LYS A 36 8.85 9.09 7.34
N LEU A 37 9.99 8.42 7.42
CA LEU A 37 10.34 7.54 8.53
C LEU A 37 11.08 8.33 9.62
N PRO A 38 10.61 8.33 10.88
CA PRO A 38 11.34 8.93 11.99
C PRO A 38 12.65 8.18 12.26
N THR A 39 13.71 8.86 12.71
CA THR A 39 15.01 8.22 12.96
C THR A 39 15.28 7.90 14.42
N ASN A 40 14.63 8.61 15.35
CA ASN A 40 15.01 8.60 16.77
C ASN A 40 13.96 7.94 17.68
N LYS A 41 13.13 7.05 17.12
CA LYS A 41 12.05 6.36 17.84
C LYS A 41 11.97 4.91 17.37
N THR A 42 11.45 4.03 18.23
CA THR A 42 11.15 2.66 17.81
C THR A 42 9.95 2.64 16.85
N LEU A 43 9.77 1.55 16.12
CA LEU A 43 8.66 1.40 15.18
C LEU A 43 7.31 1.57 15.86
N ILE A 44 7.12 0.95 17.03
CA ILE A 44 5.86 1.05 17.78
C ILE A 44 5.58 2.48 18.24
N ASP A 45 6.61 3.22 18.68
CA ASP A 45 6.48 4.61 19.15
C ASP A 45 6.20 5.61 18.02
N CYS A 46 6.39 5.20 16.76
CA CYS A 46 6.05 6.02 15.60
C CYS A 46 4.57 5.94 15.23
N ILE A 47 3.89 4.84 15.57
CA ILE A 47 2.49 4.63 15.24
C ILE A 47 1.62 5.30 16.29
N LYS A 48 0.88 6.33 15.89
CA LYS A 48 -0.04 7.05 16.80
C LYS A 48 -1.21 6.15 17.22
N GLY A 49 -1.54 6.16 18.51
CA GLY A 49 -2.66 5.42 19.10
C GLY A 49 -2.22 4.59 20.30
N ASP A 50 -3.08 3.67 20.73
CA ASP A 50 -2.74 2.69 21.75
C ASP A 50 -1.82 1.59 21.19
N PHE A 51 -1.09 0.92 22.10
CA PHE A 51 -0.11 -0.11 21.75
C PHE A 51 -0.70 -1.27 20.94
N LEU A 52 -1.90 -1.75 21.30
CA LEU A 52 -2.55 -2.85 20.60
C LEU A 52 -2.92 -2.47 19.17
N ARG A 53 -3.42 -1.25 18.96
CA ARG A 53 -3.66 -0.70 17.62
C ARG A 53 -2.36 -0.58 16.82
N GLY A 54 -1.28 -0.13 17.45
CA GLY A 54 0.04 -0.05 16.83
C GLY A 54 0.52 -1.40 16.31
N LEU A 55 0.51 -2.42 17.17
CA LEU A 55 0.85 -3.80 16.80
C LEU A 55 -0.03 -4.33 15.66
N LYS A 56 -1.33 -4.05 15.69
CA LYS A 56 -2.25 -4.48 14.64
C LYS A 56 -1.94 -3.88 13.28
N LEU A 57 -1.52 -2.61 13.24
CA LEU A 57 -1.13 -1.93 11.99
C LEU A 57 0.21 -2.46 11.46
N LEU A 58 1.19 -2.65 12.33
CA LEU A 58 2.47 -3.27 11.98
C LEU A 58 2.25 -4.69 11.43
N SER A 59 1.41 -5.49 12.11
CA SER A 59 1.03 -6.83 11.67
C SER A 59 0.30 -6.84 10.33
N THR A 60 -0.61 -5.89 10.10
CA THR A 60 -1.30 -5.72 8.81
C THR A 60 -0.29 -5.48 7.68
N ALA A 61 0.76 -4.71 7.95
CA ALA A 61 1.84 -4.47 6.99
C ALA A 61 2.87 -5.61 6.91
N GLY A 62 2.69 -6.73 7.63
CA GLY A 62 3.61 -7.86 7.61
C GLY A 62 4.83 -7.71 8.51
N LEU A 63 4.77 -6.85 9.54
CA LEU A 63 5.79 -6.69 10.58
C LEU A 63 5.31 -7.33 11.89
N ASN A 64 5.50 -8.65 12.01
CA ASN A 64 5.05 -9.43 13.18
C ASN A 64 6.18 -9.78 14.17
N ASP A 65 7.44 -9.48 13.81
CA ASP A 65 8.60 -9.84 14.61
C ASP A 65 8.87 -8.80 15.71
N VAL A 66 9.01 -9.26 16.95
CA VAL A 66 9.17 -8.40 18.15
C VAL A 66 10.44 -7.55 18.07
N PHE A 67 11.54 -8.11 17.58
CA PHE A 67 12.80 -7.36 17.44
C PHE A 67 12.62 -6.18 16.48
N THR A 68 11.89 -6.38 15.39
CA THR A 68 11.58 -5.35 14.41
C THR A 68 10.71 -4.24 15.02
N VAL A 69 9.69 -4.60 15.80
CA VAL A 69 8.78 -3.64 16.47
C VAL A 69 9.52 -2.70 17.43
N LEU A 70 10.56 -3.21 18.11
CA LEU A 70 11.38 -2.45 19.07
C LEU A 70 12.60 -1.77 18.42
N ASN A 71 12.86 -2.01 17.13
CA ASN A 71 14.00 -1.42 16.43
C ASN A 71 13.69 0.01 15.94
N GLN A 72 14.73 0.73 15.52
CA GLN A 72 14.61 2.03 14.88
C GLN A 72 14.50 1.89 13.36
N PRO A 73 13.73 2.76 12.67
CA PRO A 73 13.56 2.69 11.21
C PRO A 73 14.86 2.76 10.41
N ALA A 74 15.91 3.38 10.95
CA ALA A 74 17.22 3.47 10.32
C ALA A 74 17.90 2.10 10.15
N ASN A 75 17.60 1.13 11.03
CA ASN A 75 18.25 -0.18 11.09
C ASN A 75 17.51 -1.26 10.28
N LEU A 76 16.45 -0.89 9.58
CA LEU A 76 15.62 -1.81 8.81
C LEU A 76 16.19 -2.07 7.41
N SER A 77 15.98 -3.29 6.90
CA SER A 77 16.15 -3.57 5.47
C SER A 77 15.13 -2.78 4.62
N ASP A 78 15.36 -2.65 3.32
CA ASP A 78 14.46 -1.86 2.47
C ASP A 78 13.03 -2.42 2.46
N GLY A 79 12.87 -3.74 2.30
CA GLY A 79 11.56 -4.40 2.43
C GLY A 79 10.92 -4.24 3.83
N GLN A 80 11.70 -4.10 4.91
CA GLN A 80 11.16 -3.77 6.23
C GLN A 80 10.75 -2.28 6.31
N LYS A 81 11.53 -1.36 5.73
CA LYS A 81 11.19 0.07 5.61
C LYS A 81 9.93 0.27 4.81
N TYR A 82 9.76 -0.43 3.69
CA TYR A 82 8.54 -0.43 2.88
C TYR A 82 7.32 -0.80 3.71
N ARG A 83 7.37 -1.95 4.38
CA ARG A 83 6.28 -2.42 5.26
C ARG A 83 6.02 -1.45 6.41
N PHE A 84 7.06 -0.83 6.96
CA PHE A 84 6.88 0.16 8.01
C PHE A 84 6.23 1.45 7.49
N ARG A 85 6.62 1.95 6.31
CA ARG A 85 5.92 3.06 5.63
C ARG A 85 4.44 2.71 5.41
N LEU A 86 4.14 1.46 5.07
CA LEU A 86 2.77 0.99 4.88
C LEU A 86 1.99 1.07 6.18
N ALA A 87 2.53 0.53 7.28
CA ALA A 87 1.91 0.65 8.60
C ALA A 87 1.65 2.11 9.00
N MET A 88 2.62 3.01 8.75
CA MET A 88 2.49 4.45 9.00
C MET A 88 1.41 5.11 8.13
N ALA A 89 1.32 4.76 6.86
CA ALA A 89 0.27 5.24 5.96
C ALA A 89 -1.12 4.79 6.41
N LEU A 90 -1.26 3.53 6.84
CA LEU A 90 -2.50 3.01 7.42
C LEU A 90 -2.86 3.72 8.74
N ALA A 91 -1.86 4.01 9.58
CA ALA A 91 -2.03 4.71 10.85
C ALA A 91 -2.55 6.15 10.66
N ALA A 92 -2.23 6.79 9.53
CA ALA A 92 -2.69 8.14 9.22
C ALA A 92 -4.23 8.23 9.07
N GLY A 93 -4.93 7.10 8.87
CA GLY A 93 -6.39 7.04 8.87
C GLY A 93 -7.04 7.87 7.75
N LYS A 94 -6.31 8.09 6.66
CA LYS A 94 -6.78 8.88 5.51
C LYS A 94 -7.75 8.07 4.65
N LYS A 95 -8.70 8.72 3.99
CA LYS A 95 -9.67 8.04 3.14
C LYS A 95 -9.02 7.39 1.94
N PHE A 96 -7.96 8.00 1.39
CA PHE A 96 -7.26 7.54 0.21
C PHE A 96 -5.80 7.23 0.50
N VAL A 97 -5.34 6.06 0.07
CA VAL A 97 -3.93 5.63 0.16
C VAL A 97 -3.41 5.42 -1.25
N PHE A 98 -2.34 6.12 -1.59
CA PHE A 98 -1.64 5.98 -2.86
C PHE A 98 -0.33 5.21 -2.65
N ALA A 99 0.01 4.31 -3.57
CA ALA A 99 1.32 3.68 -3.61
C ALA A 99 1.76 3.44 -5.06
N ASP A 100 2.94 3.96 -5.40
CA ASP A 100 3.65 3.58 -6.62
C ASP A 100 4.60 2.42 -6.33
N GLU A 101 4.82 1.58 -7.33
CA GLU A 101 5.60 0.34 -7.19
C GLU A 101 5.16 -0.53 -6.00
N PHE A 102 3.85 -0.76 -5.89
CA PHE A 102 3.26 -1.53 -4.79
C PHE A 102 3.89 -2.93 -4.68
N CYS A 103 4.43 -3.22 -3.49
CA CYS A 103 5.16 -4.43 -3.13
C CYS A 103 6.41 -4.77 -3.97
N SER A 104 6.98 -3.83 -4.74
CA SER A 104 8.18 -4.09 -5.55
C SER A 104 9.44 -4.41 -4.72
N GLU A 105 9.54 -3.87 -3.50
CA GLU A 105 10.65 -4.08 -2.57
C GLU A 105 10.55 -5.41 -1.78
N LEU A 106 9.52 -6.22 -2.04
CA LEU A 106 9.21 -7.44 -1.27
C LEU A 106 9.43 -8.70 -2.10
N ASP A 107 9.80 -9.80 -1.45
CA ASP A 107 9.74 -11.12 -2.08
C ASP A 107 8.28 -11.52 -2.38
N ARG A 108 8.09 -12.47 -3.30
CA ARG A 108 6.75 -12.84 -3.80
C ARG A 108 5.81 -13.33 -2.70
N ILE A 109 6.31 -14.07 -1.71
CA ILE A 109 5.50 -14.62 -0.64
C ILE A 109 5.06 -13.48 0.29
N THR A 110 5.98 -12.60 0.68
CA THR A 110 5.66 -11.44 1.52
C THR A 110 4.71 -10.48 0.79
N ALA A 111 4.90 -10.24 -0.51
CA ALA A 111 4.02 -9.40 -1.33
C ALA A 111 2.57 -9.91 -1.35
N ALA A 112 2.37 -11.22 -1.53
CA ALA A 112 1.05 -11.86 -1.49
C ALA A 112 0.37 -11.69 -0.12
N VAL A 113 1.10 -11.92 0.98
CA VAL A 113 0.58 -11.74 2.34
C VAL A 113 0.19 -10.29 2.60
N VAL A 114 1.02 -9.33 2.20
CA VAL A 114 0.72 -7.89 2.33
C VAL A 114 -0.51 -7.52 1.50
N ALA A 115 -0.60 -7.99 0.25
CA ALA A 115 -1.74 -7.75 -0.63
C ALA A 115 -3.06 -8.24 0.00
N TYR A 116 -3.07 -9.47 0.52
CA TYR A 116 -4.20 -10.05 1.22
C TYR A 116 -4.62 -9.27 2.47
N ASN A 117 -3.63 -8.82 3.26
CA ASN A 117 -3.91 -8.02 4.45
C ASN A 117 -4.49 -6.65 4.09
N ILE A 118 -3.97 -6.00 3.05
CA ILE A 118 -4.52 -4.75 2.52
C ILE A 118 -5.94 -4.93 2.00
N HIS A 119 -6.23 -6.04 1.31
CA HIS A 119 -7.58 -6.38 0.89
C HIS A 119 -8.56 -6.36 2.07
N LYS A 120 -8.27 -7.13 3.12
CA LYS A 120 -9.09 -7.19 4.33
C LYS A 120 -9.18 -5.84 5.04
N PHE A 121 -8.07 -5.12 5.13
CA PHE A 121 -8.02 -3.84 5.82
C PHE A 121 -8.88 -2.78 5.12
N ALA A 122 -8.78 -2.66 3.80
CA ALA A 122 -9.54 -1.70 3.00
C ALA A 122 -11.05 -1.85 3.21
N LYS A 123 -11.56 -3.09 3.19
CA LYS A 123 -12.98 -3.40 3.41
C LYS A 123 -13.44 -3.01 4.82
N ARG A 124 -12.66 -3.36 5.85
CA ARG A 124 -13.00 -3.05 7.25
C ARG A 124 -12.91 -1.56 7.57
N ALA A 125 -11.85 -0.89 7.10
CA ALA A 125 -11.57 0.50 7.42
C ALA A 125 -12.33 1.51 6.54
N ARG A 126 -13.05 1.02 5.51
CA ARG A 126 -13.73 1.85 4.49
C ARG A 126 -12.77 2.86 3.84
N MET A 127 -11.54 2.44 3.62
CA MET A 127 -10.51 3.22 2.94
C MET A 127 -10.42 2.80 1.47
N THR A 128 -9.95 3.71 0.64
CA THR A 128 -9.70 3.48 -0.77
C THR A 128 -8.22 3.46 -1.06
N PHE A 129 -7.76 2.40 -1.69
CA PHE A 129 -6.36 2.21 -2.09
C PHE A 129 -6.25 2.38 -3.60
N ILE A 130 -5.34 3.24 -4.04
CA ILE A 130 -4.98 3.42 -5.44
C ILE A 130 -3.51 3.02 -5.56
N LEU A 131 -3.28 1.87 -6.17
CA LEU A 131 -2.01 1.17 -6.14
C LEU A 131 -1.52 0.99 -7.57
N ALA A 132 -0.26 1.27 -7.85
CA ALA A 132 0.37 1.00 -9.13
C ALA A 132 1.48 -0.03 -8.95
N GLY A 133 1.57 -1.01 -9.85
CA GLY A 133 2.58 -2.06 -9.79
C GLY A 133 2.77 -2.77 -11.13
N SER A 134 3.76 -3.64 -11.20
CA SER A 134 4.05 -4.48 -12.38
C SER A 134 3.82 -5.97 -12.12
N HIS A 135 3.40 -6.31 -10.90
CA HIS A 135 3.25 -7.68 -10.44
C HIS A 135 1.78 -8.09 -10.51
N GLU A 136 1.46 -9.03 -11.39
CA GLU A 136 0.09 -9.54 -11.57
C GLU A 136 -0.18 -10.79 -10.73
N ASP A 137 0.87 -11.45 -10.23
CA ASP A 137 0.78 -12.61 -9.35
C ASP A 137 0.06 -12.30 -8.02
N MET A 138 0.10 -11.04 -7.57
CA MET A 138 -0.62 -10.59 -6.38
C MET A 138 -2.10 -10.24 -6.60
N LEU A 139 -2.62 -10.30 -7.84
CA LEU A 139 -3.99 -9.88 -8.15
C LEU A 139 -5.05 -10.73 -7.42
N LEU A 140 -4.78 -12.02 -7.24
CA LEU A 140 -5.67 -12.94 -6.52
C LEU A 140 -5.79 -12.55 -5.05
N ASP A 141 -4.66 -12.23 -4.40
CA ASP A 141 -4.61 -11.86 -2.99
C ASP A 141 -5.15 -10.44 -2.74
N LEU A 142 -4.81 -9.50 -3.63
CA LEU A 142 -5.26 -8.10 -3.54
C LEU A 142 -6.75 -7.97 -3.88
N ALA A 143 -7.24 -8.80 -4.80
CA ALA A 143 -8.60 -8.86 -5.31
C ALA A 143 -9.22 -7.46 -5.55
N PRO A 144 -8.61 -6.66 -6.45
CA PRO A 144 -9.01 -5.27 -6.66
C PRO A 144 -10.46 -5.14 -7.10
N ASP A 145 -11.11 -4.05 -6.70
CA ASP A 145 -12.46 -3.69 -7.15
C ASP A 145 -12.42 -3.10 -8.57
N VAL A 146 -11.32 -2.44 -8.93
CA VAL A 146 -11.05 -1.91 -10.28
C VAL A 146 -9.61 -2.25 -10.69
N LEU A 147 -9.45 -2.86 -11.85
CA LEU A 147 -8.15 -3.13 -12.46
C LEU A 147 -7.98 -2.22 -13.69
N VAL A 148 -6.92 -1.42 -13.70
CA VAL A 148 -6.56 -0.55 -14.83
C VAL A 148 -5.33 -1.17 -15.49
N VAL A 149 -5.47 -1.61 -16.74
CA VAL A 149 -4.37 -2.20 -17.52
C VAL A 149 -3.87 -1.19 -18.53
N LYS A 150 -2.57 -0.89 -18.45
CA LYS A 150 -1.90 0.17 -19.20
C LYS A 150 -0.86 -0.43 -20.15
N GLU A 151 -1.11 -0.31 -21.44
CA GLU A 151 -0.17 -0.76 -22.49
C GLU A 151 0.88 0.32 -22.82
N LEU A 152 2.02 -0.10 -23.38
CA LEU A 152 3.03 0.83 -23.92
C LEU A 152 2.49 1.62 -25.11
N PHE A 153 1.83 0.91 -26.01
CA PHE A 153 1.20 1.44 -27.21
C PHE A 153 -0.21 0.86 -27.27
N GLY A 154 -1.22 1.68 -27.01
CA GLY A 154 -2.61 1.21 -27.02
C GLY A 154 -3.52 1.98 -26.08
N GLN A 155 -4.78 1.56 -26.05
CA GLN A 155 -5.79 2.13 -25.15
C GLN A 155 -5.65 1.52 -23.75
N THR A 156 -5.92 2.35 -22.74
CA THR A 156 -6.01 1.88 -21.36
C THR A 156 -7.31 1.10 -21.17
N GLN A 157 -7.22 -0.12 -20.62
CA GLN A 157 -8.39 -0.92 -20.30
C GLN A 157 -8.74 -0.75 -18.83
N VAL A 158 -10.04 -0.67 -18.52
CA VAL A 158 -10.54 -0.58 -17.14
C VAL A 158 -11.54 -1.70 -16.91
N ILE A 159 -11.22 -2.59 -15.98
CA ILE A 159 -11.99 -3.78 -15.65
C ILE A 159 -12.56 -3.60 -14.25
N TYR A 160 -13.88 -3.62 -14.14
CA TYR A 160 -14.58 -3.53 -12.86
C TYR A 160 -14.92 -4.93 -12.35
N LYS A 161 -14.64 -5.20 -11.07
CA LYS A 161 -15.04 -6.45 -10.43
C LYS A 161 -16.57 -6.55 -10.45
N GLN A 162 -17.10 -7.61 -11.08
CA GLN A 162 -18.53 -7.87 -11.05
C GLN A 162 -18.96 -8.19 -9.62
N ARG A 163 -19.83 -7.36 -9.06
CA ARG A 163 -20.46 -7.65 -7.76
C ARG A 163 -21.61 -8.61 -8.03
N THR A 164 -21.41 -9.89 -7.74
CA THR A 164 -22.53 -10.82 -7.57
C THR A 164 -23.39 -10.27 -6.44
N ARG A 165 -24.64 -9.92 -6.76
CA ARG A 165 -25.66 -9.48 -5.80
C ARG A 165 -26.04 -10.62 -4.86
#